data_AF-A0A395HJZ6-F1
#
_entry.id   AF-A0A395HJZ6-F1
#
_cell.length_a   1.000
_cell.length_b   1.000
_cell.length_c   1.000
_cell.angle_alpha   90.00
_cell.angle_beta   90.00
_cell.angle_gamma   90.00
#
_symmetry.space_group_name_H-M   'P 1'
#
loop_
_entity.id
_entity.type
_entity.pdbx_description
1 polymer ?
#
loop_
_entity_poly.entity_id
_entity_poly.type
_entity_poly.pdbx_seq_one_letter_code
_entity_poly.pdbx_strand_id
1 'polypeptide(L)'
;MAPAAREWPELAARGGTWPGDHPQDRAMNILHDNRNLLEHAKAHSKSIATPVRDHLTHVGAFLAELLKHPPGADWWASHEALHREVRDLRANMNQHFKTLEISTKGLPSITSWAAAARKAPPPTSASISHATNSTEPASPPELRDADKVIVKLGSPAMVKRYRGYKPERILHDTEQARRRLAMAEGSLPLAGVKFCAARQLMSGDLSLTLRSAAEAEVARRHPAWAKALDRDAVIRRPTYGVVVHGVPRGSADLAHDQEVIIDRLVTQNSHCWGEKAEIDRVNWLAGEPTRTRGRATGLR
;
A
#
# COMPACT_ATOMS: atom_id res chain seq x y z
N MET A 1 47.99 67.50 -17.03
CA MET A 1 47.34 66.49 -17.88
C MET A 1 46.93 65.35 -16.98
N ALA A 2 45.62 65.17 -16.72
CA ALA A 2 45.13 64.05 -15.95
C ALA A 2 45.29 62.76 -16.79
N PRO A 3 45.78 61.64 -16.22
CA PRO A 3 45.85 60.39 -16.96
C PRO A 3 44.43 59.93 -17.29
N ALA A 4 44.18 59.65 -18.58
CA ALA A 4 42.92 59.12 -19.08
C ALA A 4 42.49 57.93 -18.22
N ALA A 5 41.24 57.93 -17.76
CA ALA A 5 40.67 56.81 -17.02
C ALA A 5 40.80 55.55 -17.88
N ARG A 6 41.40 54.51 -17.31
CA ARG A 6 41.60 53.22 -17.97
C ARG A 6 40.25 52.51 -18.02
N GLU A 7 39.60 52.56 -19.17
CA GLU A 7 38.32 51.88 -19.39
C GLU A 7 38.56 50.37 -19.50
N TRP A 8 38.07 49.62 -18.51
CA TRP A 8 38.03 48.16 -18.54
C TRP A 8 36.87 47.70 -19.43
N PRO A 9 36.97 46.52 -20.07
CA PRO A 9 35.86 45.99 -20.86
C PRO A 9 34.62 45.78 -19.99
N GLU A 10 33.45 46.08 -20.55
CA GLU A 10 32.18 45.78 -19.89
C GLU A 10 32.00 44.26 -19.81
N LEU A 11 31.71 43.78 -18.61
CA LEU A 11 31.55 42.36 -18.32
C LEU A 11 30.06 42.02 -18.28
N ALA A 12 29.65 41.02 -19.06
CA ALA A 12 28.27 40.55 -19.14
C ALA A 12 27.78 40.00 -17.80
N ALA A 13 28.67 39.48 -16.96
CA ALA A 13 28.34 38.97 -15.63
C ALA A 13 28.04 40.06 -14.58
N ARG A 14 28.07 41.35 -14.94
CA ARG A 14 27.89 42.47 -14.01
C ARG A 14 26.41 42.73 -13.71
N GLY A 15 25.86 41.95 -12.77
CA GLY A 15 24.51 42.15 -12.24
C GLY A 15 24.16 41.02 -11.28
N GLY A 16 24.14 41.30 -9.99
CA GLY A 16 24.03 40.31 -8.90
C GLY A 16 22.67 39.61 -8.75
N THR A 17 21.86 39.51 -9.80
CA THR A 17 20.59 38.79 -9.76
C THR A 17 20.48 37.92 -10.99
N TRP A 18 20.57 36.61 -10.80
CA TRP A 18 20.28 35.61 -11.82
C TRP A 18 19.06 34.79 -11.39
N PRO A 19 17.82 35.35 -11.42
CA PRO A 19 16.63 34.55 -11.20
C PRO A 19 16.27 33.83 -12.50
N GLY A 20 16.53 32.52 -12.57
CA GLY A 20 15.99 31.65 -13.62
C GLY A 20 16.93 31.25 -14.77
N ASP A 21 18.17 31.73 -14.81
CA ASP A 21 19.13 31.33 -15.86
C ASP A 21 19.72 29.94 -15.59
N HIS A 22 19.76 29.12 -16.65
CA HIS A 22 20.35 27.78 -16.59
C HIS A 22 21.85 27.90 -16.24
N PRO A 23 22.39 27.03 -15.36
CA PRO A 23 23.79 27.14 -14.92
C PRO A 23 24.81 27.10 -16.07
N GLN A 24 24.43 26.53 -17.22
CA GLN A 24 25.26 26.54 -18.43
C GLN A 24 25.34 27.92 -19.09
N ASP A 25 24.24 28.69 -19.13
CA ASP A 25 24.22 30.03 -19.72
C ASP A 25 25.09 30.99 -18.91
N ARG A 26 25.07 30.83 -17.58
CA ARG A 26 25.96 31.54 -16.68
C ARG A 26 27.43 31.20 -16.92
N ALA A 27 27.75 29.91 -17.08
CA ALA A 27 29.12 29.47 -17.35
C ALA A 27 29.63 29.98 -18.72
N MET A 28 28.74 30.06 -19.73
CA MET A 28 29.05 30.64 -21.05
C MET A 28 29.35 32.14 -20.96
N ASN A 29 28.55 32.91 -20.21
CA ASN A 29 28.78 34.35 -20.02
C ASN A 29 30.11 34.63 -19.30
N ILE A 30 30.42 33.85 -18.26
CA ILE A 30 31.70 34.00 -17.52
C ILE A 30 32.90 33.62 -18.41
N LEU A 31 32.76 32.61 -19.28
CA LEU A 31 33.80 32.26 -20.25
C LEU A 31 34.01 33.38 -21.28
N HIS A 32 32.93 34.00 -21.75
CA HIS A 32 33.00 35.14 -22.66
C HIS A 32 33.74 36.33 -22.02
N ASP A 33 33.37 36.69 -20.78
CA ASP A 33 34.02 37.75 -20.01
C ASP A 33 35.51 37.46 -19.77
N ASN A 34 35.87 36.21 -19.44
CA ASN A 34 37.25 35.81 -19.25
C ASN A 34 38.10 35.98 -20.53
N ARG A 35 37.53 35.67 -21.70
CA ARG A 35 38.22 35.89 -22.99
C ARG A 35 38.43 37.36 -23.28
N ASN A 36 37.42 38.20 -23.07
CA ASN A 36 37.51 39.65 -23.25
C ASN A 36 38.58 40.27 -22.33
N LEU A 37 38.65 39.80 -21.07
CA LEU A 37 39.67 40.20 -20.11
C LEU A 37 41.08 39.74 -20.52
N LEU A 38 41.21 38.51 -21.03
CA LEU A 38 42.50 37.98 -21.49
C LEU A 38 43.02 38.73 -22.72
N GLU A 39 42.14 39.09 -23.66
CA GLU A 39 42.49 39.91 -24.82
C GLU A 39 42.93 41.32 -24.41
N HIS A 40 42.17 41.95 -23.52
CA HIS A 40 42.54 43.26 -22.96
C HIS A 40 43.88 43.20 -22.21
N ALA A 41 44.14 42.11 -21.48
CA ALA A 41 45.39 41.89 -20.75
C ALA A 41 46.60 41.65 -21.66
N LYS A 42 46.39 41.01 -22.82
CA LYS A 42 47.43 40.85 -23.86
C LYS A 42 47.73 42.17 -24.56
N ALA A 43 46.71 42.98 -24.87
CA ALA A 43 46.87 44.30 -25.46
C ALA A 43 47.64 45.28 -24.55
N HIS A 44 47.45 45.18 -23.23
CA HIS A 44 48.09 46.04 -22.22
C HIS A 44 49.24 45.35 -21.46
N SER A 45 50.03 44.54 -22.18
CA SER A 45 51.08 43.66 -21.64
C SER A 45 52.16 44.34 -20.80
N LYS A 46 52.39 45.65 -20.96
CA LYS A 46 53.35 46.43 -20.16
C LYS A 46 52.83 46.84 -18.79
N SER A 47 51.51 46.86 -18.58
CA SER A 47 50.88 47.29 -17.33
C SER A 47 50.30 46.15 -16.50
N ILE A 48 50.10 44.97 -17.09
CA ILE A 48 49.44 43.85 -16.42
C ILE A 48 50.46 42.73 -16.20
N ALA A 49 50.60 42.33 -14.93
CA ALA A 49 51.58 41.34 -14.52
C ALA A 49 51.30 39.97 -15.19
N THR A 50 52.37 39.29 -15.58
CA THR A 50 52.31 37.94 -16.19
C THR A 50 51.48 36.93 -15.40
N PRO A 51 51.57 36.85 -14.05
CA PRO A 51 50.75 35.93 -13.26
C PRO A 51 49.23 36.12 -13.43
N VAL A 52 48.78 37.35 -13.68
CA VAL A 52 47.35 37.64 -13.91
C VAL A 52 46.91 37.08 -15.25
N ARG A 53 47.75 37.19 -16.28
CA ARG A 53 47.47 36.63 -17.62
C ARG A 53 47.47 35.11 -17.60
N ASP A 54 48.41 34.52 -16.87
CA ASP A 54 48.49 33.07 -16.71
C ASP A 54 47.26 32.57 -15.96
N HIS A 55 46.84 33.25 -14.88
CA HIS A 55 45.62 32.91 -14.16
C HIS A 55 44.37 33.00 -15.04
N LEU A 56 44.21 34.08 -15.82
CA LEU A 56 43.09 34.22 -16.76
C LEU A 56 43.07 33.09 -17.80
N THR A 57 44.24 32.66 -18.28
CA THR A 57 44.38 31.56 -19.23
C THR A 57 43.96 30.22 -18.60
N HIS A 58 44.39 29.93 -17.37
CA HIS A 58 43.99 28.72 -16.64
C HIS A 58 42.49 28.70 -16.35
N VAL A 59 41.92 29.84 -15.91
CA VAL A 59 40.48 29.96 -15.65
C VAL A 59 39.68 29.75 -16.94
N GLY A 60 40.12 30.31 -18.07
CA GLY A 60 39.47 30.10 -19.36
C GLY A 60 39.52 28.64 -19.83
N ALA A 61 40.65 27.95 -19.63
CA ALA A 61 40.78 26.53 -19.95
C ALA A 61 39.87 25.65 -19.07
N PHE A 62 39.85 25.90 -17.76
CA PHE A 62 38.99 25.20 -16.81
C PHE A 62 37.50 25.38 -17.11
N LEU A 63 37.06 26.61 -17.41
CA LEU A 63 35.67 26.88 -17.76
C LEU A 63 35.26 26.20 -19.08
N ALA A 64 36.16 26.14 -20.07
CA ALA A 64 35.91 25.41 -21.31
C ALA A 64 35.82 23.89 -21.08
N GLU A 65 36.57 23.34 -20.13
CA GLU A 65 36.49 21.93 -19.73
C GLU A 65 35.19 21.62 -18.99
N LEU A 66 34.77 22.48 -18.06
CA LEU A 66 33.48 22.36 -17.37
C LEU A 66 32.27 22.42 -18.31
N LEU A 67 32.34 23.21 -19.37
CA LEU A 67 31.28 23.27 -20.38
C LEU A 67 31.24 22.02 -21.27
N LYS A 68 32.38 21.36 -21.50
CA LYS A 68 32.44 20.07 -22.21
C LYS A 68 31.98 18.90 -21.34
N HIS A 69 32.27 18.95 -20.04
CA HIS A 69 31.89 17.93 -19.06
C HIS A 69 31.20 18.56 -17.86
N PRO A 70 29.89 18.90 -17.97
CA PRO A 70 29.18 19.49 -16.86
C PRO A 70 29.15 18.50 -15.68
N PRO A 71 29.61 18.89 -14.48
CA PRO A 71 29.45 18.03 -13.31
C PRO A 71 27.95 17.80 -13.09
N GLY A 72 27.54 16.53 -13.10
CA GLY A 72 26.13 16.15 -13.00
C GLY A 72 25.33 16.23 -14.30
N ALA A 73 25.97 16.26 -15.49
CA ALA A 73 25.28 16.14 -16.77
C ALA A 73 24.36 14.90 -16.82
N ASP A 74 24.86 13.76 -16.37
CA ASP A 74 24.07 12.51 -16.30
C ASP A 74 22.92 12.62 -15.29
N TRP A 75 23.14 13.34 -14.18
CA TRP A 75 22.12 13.59 -13.17
C TRP A 75 21.02 14.50 -13.73
N TRP A 76 21.37 15.57 -14.45
CA TRP A 76 20.40 16.46 -15.09
C TRP A 76 19.64 15.78 -16.23
N ALA A 77 20.32 14.99 -17.06
CA ALA A 77 19.66 14.20 -18.10
C ALA A 77 18.66 13.20 -17.50
N SER A 78 19.04 12.54 -16.39
CA SER A 78 18.17 11.63 -15.64
C SER A 78 17.00 12.37 -14.99
N HIS A 79 17.24 13.57 -14.45
CA HIS A 79 16.20 14.41 -13.85
C HIS A 79 15.18 14.88 -14.89
N GLU A 80 15.62 15.36 -16.06
CA GLU A 80 14.72 15.75 -17.15
C GLU A 80 13.96 14.54 -17.72
N ALA A 81 14.60 13.37 -17.79
CA ALA A 81 13.93 12.13 -18.19
C ALA A 81 12.82 11.74 -17.21
N LEU A 82 13.10 11.80 -15.91
CA LEU A 82 12.10 11.56 -14.87
C LEU A 82 10.94 12.56 -14.96
N HIS A 83 11.25 13.84 -15.19
CA HIS A 83 10.22 14.87 -15.36
C HIS A 83 9.34 14.64 -16.59
N ARG A 84 9.92 14.15 -17.71
CA ARG A 84 9.15 13.72 -18.89
C ARG A 84 8.23 12.54 -18.57
N GLU A 85 8.75 11.50 -17.91
CA GLU A 85 7.96 10.32 -17.54
C GLU A 85 6.78 10.68 -16.62
N VAL A 86 6.99 11.55 -15.64
CA VAL A 86 5.91 12.04 -14.75
C VAL A 86 4.83 12.79 -15.54
N ARG A 87 5.20 13.58 -16.55
CA ARG A 87 4.23 14.27 -17.43
C ARG A 87 3.43 13.27 -18.26
N ASP A 88 4.09 12.27 -18.81
CA ASP A 88 3.46 11.23 -19.64
C ASP A 88 2.51 10.35 -18.82
N LEU A 89 2.90 9.95 -17.60
CA LEU A 89 2.04 9.21 -16.68
C LEU A 89 0.78 10.00 -16.34
N ARG A 90 0.92 11.31 -16.09
CA ARG A 90 -0.23 12.18 -15.81
C ARG A 90 -1.15 12.30 -17.02
N ALA A 91 -0.60 12.43 -18.22
CA ALA A 91 -1.38 12.47 -19.46
C ALA A 91 -2.13 11.15 -19.69
N ASN A 92 -1.46 10.01 -19.51
CA ASN A 92 -2.04 8.67 -19.65
C ASN A 92 -3.18 8.44 -18.65
N MET A 93 -2.97 8.79 -17.38
CA MET A 93 -4.01 8.71 -16.35
C MET A 93 -5.25 9.54 -16.73
N ASN A 94 -5.05 10.77 -17.23
CA ASN A 94 -6.15 11.62 -17.69
C ASN A 94 -6.88 11.02 -18.91
N GLN A 95 -6.18 10.35 -19.82
CA GLN A 95 -6.79 9.63 -20.94
C GLN A 95 -7.63 8.45 -20.45
N HIS A 96 -7.11 7.65 -19.50
CA HIS A 96 -7.86 6.57 -18.88
C HIS A 96 -9.16 7.07 -18.21
N PHE A 97 -9.10 8.19 -17.47
CA PHE A 97 -10.30 8.80 -16.90
C PHE A 97 -11.33 9.21 -17.96
N LYS A 98 -10.89 9.82 -19.07
CA LYS A 98 -11.78 10.18 -20.18
C LYS A 98 -12.39 8.95 -20.85
N THR A 99 -11.62 7.89 -21.06
CA THR A 99 -12.12 6.62 -21.63
C THR A 99 -13.16 5.97 -20.71
N LEU A 100 -12.94 6.01 -19.39
CA LEU A 100 -13.92 5.56 -18.40
C LEU A 100 -15.18 6.43 -18.39
N GLU A 101 -15.06 7.75 -18.53
CA GLU A 101 -16.21 8.66 -18.65
C GLU A 101 -17.01 8.45 -19.95
N ILE A 102 -16.36 8.14 -21.07
CA ILE A 102 -17.03 7.85 -22.34
C ILE A 102 -17.80 6.51 -22.23
N SER A 103 -17.23 5.53 -21.51
CA SER A 103 -17.90 4.26 -21.22
C SER A 103 -19.13 4.42 -20.32
N THR A 104 -19.10 5.34 -19.35
CA THR A 104 -20.25 5.59 -18.46
C THR A 104 -21.35 6.46 -19.09
N LYS A 105 -21.03 7.26 -20.11
CA LYS A 105 -22.02 8.05 -20.88
C LYS A 105 -22.86 7.23 -21.86
N GLY A 106 -22.54 5.94 -22.04
CA GLY A 106 -23.31 5.01 -22.90
C GLY A 106 -24.32 4.13 -22.18
N LEU A 107 -24.43 4.18 -20.83
CA LEU A 107 -25.46 3.42 -20.12
C LEU A 107 -26.77 4.22 -20.02
N PRO A 108 -27.93 3.62 -20.33
CA PRO A 108 -29.21 4.28 -20.10
C PRO A 108 -29.32 4.63 -18.61
N SER A 109 -29.64 5.89 -18.32
CA SER A 109 -29.92 6.38 -16.97
C SER A 109 -30.82 5.38 -16.24
N ILE A 110 -30.28 4.73 -15.21
CA ILE A 110 -30.99 3.70 -14.44
C ILE A 110 -32.13 4.40 -13.71
N THR A 111 -33.30 4.42 -14.34
CA THR A 111 -34.50 5.05 -13.75
C THR A 111 -35.07 4.19 -12.62
N SER A 112 -34.67 2.91 -12.52
CA SER A 112 -34.89 2.03 -11.36
C SER A 112 -34.12 0.70 -11.51
N TRP A 113 -33.50 0.23 -10.43
CA TRP A 113 -32.80 -1.08 -10.35
C TRP A 113 -33.71 -2.27 -10.71
N ALA A 114 -35.02 -2.15 -10.46
CA ALA A 114 -35.99 -3.20 -10.79
C ALA A 114 -36.28 -3.32 -12.31
N ALA A 115 -35.98 -2.29 -13.10
CA ALA A 115 -36.10 -2.34 -14.55
C ALA A 115 -34.86 -2.98 -15.19
N ALA A 116 -33.68 -2.78 -14.61
CA ALA A 116 -32.42 -3.39 -15.07
C ALA A 116 -32.42 -4.91 -14.82
N ALA A 117 -32.90 -5.36 -13.66
CA ALA A 117 -32.96 -6.79 -13.32
C ALA A 117 -33.88 -7.60 -14.25
N ARG A 118 -34.93 -6.99 -14.81
CA ARG A 118 -35.87 -7.66 -15.72
C ARG A 118 -35.33 -7.87 -17.14
N LYS A 119 -34.32 -7.09 -17.56
CA LYS A 119 -33.72 -7.18 -18.90
C LYS A 119 -32.39 -7.94 -18.92
N ALA A 120 -31.86 -8.30 -17.75
CA ALA A 120 -30.65 -9.10 -17.67
C ALA A 120 -30.94 -10.54 -18.16
N PRO A 121 -30.13 -11.10 -19.07
CA PRO A 121 -30.22 -12.52 -19.38
C PRO A 121 -29.99 -13.34 -18.09
N PRO A 122 -30.64 -14.51 -17.95
CA PRO A 122 -30.42 -15.37 -16.79
C PRO A 122 -28.92 -15.67 -16.68
N PRO A 123 -28.34 -15.68 -15.46
CA PRO A 123 -26.92 -15.90 -15.28
C PRO A 123 -26.53 -17.24 -15.89
N THR A 124 -25.75 -17.18 -16.97
CA THR A 124 -25.20 -18.37 -17.62
C THR A 124 -24.10 -18.90 -16.71
N SER A 125 -24.37 -20.00 -16.02
CA SER A 125 -23.39 -20.71 -15.20
C SER A 125 -22.25 -21.19 -16.11
N ALA A 126 -21.10 -20.53 -16.03
CA ALA A 126 -19.88 -21.03 -16.66
C ALA A 126 -19.41 -22.26 -15.86
N SER A 127 -19.76 -23.44 -16.35
CA SER A 127 -19.32 -24.72 -15.80
C SER A 127 -17.84 -24.91 -16.12
N ILE A 128 -16.96 -24.58 -15.17
CA ILE A 128 -15.56 -25.01 -15.23
C ILE A 128 -15.52 -26.47 -14.78
N SER A 129 -15.27 -27.36 -15.74
CA SER A 129 -15.13 -28.79 -15.56
C SER A 129 -13.84 -29.13 -14.81
N HIS A 130 -13.89 -29.19 -13.48
CA HIS A 130 -13.08 -30.11 -12.68
C HIS A 130 -13.94 -30.55 -11.49
N ALA A 131 -14.13 -31.86 -11.38
CA ALA A 131 -15.03 -32.49 -10.43
C ALA A 131 -14.55 -32.32 -8.97
N THR A 132 -15.04 -31.31 -8.28
CA THR A 132 -15.20 -31.29 -6.81
C THR A 132 -16.47 -30.50 -6.47
N ASN A 133 -17.40 -31.13 -5.74
CA ASN A 133 -18.66 -30.53 -5.29
C ASN A 133 -18.42 -29.51 -4.17
N SER A 134 -17.81 -28.37 -4.48
CA SER A 134 -17.66 -27.23 -3.56
C SER A 134 -18.44 -26.02 -4.07
N THR A 135 -19.13 -25.36 -3.16
CA THR A 135 -19.96 -24.16 -3.38
C THR A 135 -19.20 -23.04 -4.09
N GLU A 136 -19.95 -22.19 -4.80
CA GLU A 136 -19.50 -21.02 -5.58
C GLU A 136 -18.33 -20.22 -4.96
N PRO A 137 -17.46 -19.62 -5.79
CA PRO A 137 -16.40 -18.73 -5.32
C PRO A 137 -16.99 -17.56 -4.51
N ALA A 138 -16.32 -17.23 -3.40
CA ALA A 138 -16.68 -16.21 -2.44
C ALA A 138 -17.20 -14.91 -3.10
N SER A 139 -18.28 -14.36 -2.56
CA SER A 139 -18.92 -13.16 -3.12
C SER A 139 -18.05 -11.91 -2.89
N PRO A 140 -18.10 -10.89 -3.77
CA PRO A 140 -17.30 -9.66 -3.69
C PRO A 140 -17.22 -8.94 -2.32
N PRO A 141 -18.26 -8.88 -1.46
CA PRO A 141 -18.15 -8.27 -0.13
C PRO A 141 -17.21 -9.01 0.84
N GLU A 142 -17.00 -10.31 0.68
CA GLU A 142 -16.11 -11.11 1.56
C GLU A 142 -14.63 -10.82 1.26
N LEU A 143 -14.30 -10.41 0.03
CA LEU A 143 -12.98 -9.90 -0.35
C LEU A 143 -12.68 -8.52 0.27
N ARG A 144 -13.70 -7.74 0.68
CA ARG A 144 -13.52 -6.36 1.20
C ARG A 144 -12.95 -6.30 2.62
N ASP A 145 -12.93 -7.43 3.33
CA ASP A 145 -12.40 -7.55 4.69
C ASP A 145 -11.16 -8.46 4.74
N ALA A 146 -10.69 -8.95 3.59
CA ALA A 146 -9.54 -9.84 3.51
C ALA A 146 -8.23 -9.16 3.98
N ASP A 147 -8.14 -7.85 3.83
CA ASP A 147 -7.05 -6.98 4.29
C ASP A 147 -7.17 -6.52 5.76
N LYS A 148 -8.22 -6.96 6.48
CA LYS A 148 -8.48 -6.55 7.86
C LYS A 148 -8.07 -7.61 8.87
N VAL A 149 -7.47 -7.19 9.96
CA VAL A 149 -7.15 -8.03 11.12
C VAL A 149 -7.91 -7.50 12.32
N ILE A 150 -8.68 -8.39 12.97
CA ILE A 150 -9.42 -8.05 14.18
C ILE A 150 -8.66 -8.60 15.38
N VAL A 151 -8.32 -7.72 16.33
CA VAL A 151 -7.67 -8.08 17.58
C VAL A 151 -8.69 -7.94 18.70
N LYS A 152 -9.03 -9.06 19.33
CA LYS A 152 -9.84 -9.09 20.55
C LYS A 152 -8.96 -8.67 21.70
N LEU A 153 -9.37 -7.64 22.42
CA LEU A 153 -8.71 -7.21 23.66
C LEU A 153 -9.28 -8.06 24.80
N GLY A 154 -8.43 -8.67 25.61
CA GLY A 154 -8.85 -9.52 26.72
C GLY A 154 -9.18 -8.73 27.98
N SER A 155 -8.53 -7.59 28.18
CA SER A 155 -8.74 -6.75 29.36
C SER A 155 -9.85 -5.70 29.15
N PRO A 156 -10.85 -5.57 30.05
CA PRO A 156 -11.82 -4.49 29.96
C PRO A 156 -11.18 -3.11 30.21
N ALA A 157 -10.05 -3.04 30.93
CA ALA A 157 -9.26 -1.83 31.08
C ALA A 157 -8.57 -1.46 29.75
N MET A 158 -7.98 -2.47 29.08
CA MET A 158 -7.76 -2.59 27.62
C MET A 158 -8.70 -1.71 26.79
N VAL A 159 -9.92 -2.24 26.70
CA VAL A 159 -11.00 -1.71 25.90
C VAL A 159 -11.29 -0.25 26.24
N LYS A 160 -11.40 0.10 27.53
CA LYS A 160 -11.70 1.47 27.96
C LYS A 160 -10.60 2.46 27.57
N ARG A 161 -9.33 2.08 27.68
CA ARG A 161 -8.20 2.94 27.31
C ARG A 161 -8.21 3.28 25.82
N TYR A 162 -8.34 2.27 24.97
CA TYR A 162 -8.37 2.47 23.52
C TYR A 162 -9.62 3.24 23.05
N ARG A 163 -10.68 3.26 23.86
CA ARG A 163 -11.90 4.05 23.56
C ARG A 163 -11.69 5.55 23.63
N GLY A 164 -10.75 6.00 24.45
CA GLY A 164 -10.34 7.40 24.50
C GLY A 164 -9.28 7.76 23.46
N TYR A 165 -8.75 6.80 22.71
CA TYR A 165 -7.67 7.02 21.76
C TYR A 165 -8.19 7.37 20.38
N LYS A 166 -7.48 8.27 19.69
CA LYS A 166 -7.71 8.54 18.28
C LYS A 166 -7.17 7.38 17.42
N PRO A 167 -7.76 7.13 16.23
CA PRO A 167 -7.30 6.12 15.28
C PRO A 167 -5.78 6.12 15.04
N GLU A 168 -5.16 7.29 14.93
CA GLU A 168 -3.72 7.44 14.67
C GLU A 168 -2.88 6.92 15.83
N ARG A 169 -3.37 7.07 17.06
CA ARG A 169 -2.69 6.57 18.25
C ARG A 169 -2.75 5.05 18.33
N ILE A 170 -3.91 4.47 18.01
CA ILE A 170 -4.08 3.01 17.95
C ILE A 170 -3.15 2.43 16.88
N LEU A 171 -3.06 3.09 15.73
CA LEU A 171 -2.17 2.70 14.64
C LEU A 171 -0.70 2.77 15.05
N HIS A 172 -0.29 3.86 15.71
CA HIS A 172 1.06 4.02 16.22
C HIS A 172 1.45 2.90 17.20
N ASP A 173 0.59 2.63 18.19
CA ASP A 173 0.85 1.60 19.19
C ASP A 173 0.93 0.20 18.55
N THR A 174 0.11 -0.05 17.52
CA THR A 174 0.12 -1.28 16.72
C THR A 174 1.42 -1.43 15.91
N GLU A 175 1.85 -0.39 15.19
CA GLU A 175 3.12 -0.41 14.45
C GLU A 175 4.32 -0.56 15.38
N GLN A 176 4.28 0.06 16.56
CA GLN A 176 5.32 -0.09 17.57
C GLN A 176 5.39 -1.54 18.10
N ALA A 177 4.23 -2.14 18.37
CA ALA A 177 4.12 -3.55 18.77
C ALA A 177 4.70 -4.49 17.70
N ARG A 178 4.34 -4.28 16.43
CA ARG A 178 4.87 -5.04 15.29
C ARG A 178 6.38 -4.90 15.17
N ARG A 179 6.91 -3.67 15.19
CA ARG A 179 8.36 -3.42 15.08
C ARG A 179 9.16 -4.08 16.19
N ARG A 180 8.67 -4.00 17.44
CA ARG A 180 9.32 -4.66 18.59
C ARG A 180 9.40 -6.17 18.39
N LEU A 181 8.31 -6.79 17.95
CA LEU A 181 8.31 -8.23 17.69
C LEU A 181 9.21 -8.60 16.50
N ALA A 182 9.13 -7.86 15.39
CA ALA A 182 9.96 -8.12 14.22
C ALA A 182 11.46 -8.05 14.55
N MET A 183 11.87 -7.12 15.42
CA MET A 183 13.24 -7.04 15.93
C MET A 183 13.60 -8.19 16.87
N ALA A 184 12.68 -8.59 17.76
CA ALA A 184 12.93 -9.64 18.75
C ALA A 184 12.98 -11.05 18.14
N GLU A 185 12.10 -11.36 17.18
CA GLU A 185 12.02 -12.69 16.54
C GLU A 185 12.84 -12.79 15.25
N GLY A 186 13.40 -11.68 14.74
CA GLY A 186 14.07 -11.66 13.44
C GLY A 186 13.16 -12.05 12.27
N SER A 187 11.83 -11.91 12.43
CA SER A 187 10.85 -12.34 11.45
C SER A 187 10.77 -11.38 10.26
N LEU A 188 11.59 -11.65 9.24
CA LEU A 188 11.56 -10.99 7.91
C LEU A 188 10.13 -10.79 7.35
N PRO A 189 9.19 -11.76 7.46
CA PRO A 189 7.84 -11.58 6.92
C PRO A 189 7.07 -10.46 7.63
N LEU A 190 7.13 -10.40 8.97
CA LEU A 190 6.40 -9.42 9.77
C LEU A 190 7.03 -8.02 9.68
N ALA A 191 8.34 -7.95 9.42
CA ALA A 191 9.06 -6.69 9.21
C ALA A 191 8.51 -5.89 8.02
N GLY A 192 8.08 -6.57 6.94
CA GLY A 192 7.53 -5.96 5.73
C GLY A 192 6.05 -5.52 5.81
N VAL A 193 5.31 -6.02 6.80
CA VAL A 193 3.88 -5.72 7.00
C VAL A 193 3.69 -4.26 7.45
N LYS A 194 2.68 -3.57 6.91
CA LYS A 194 2.30 -2.22 7.35
C LYS A 194 0.80 -2.10 7.59
N PHE A 195 0.45 -1.56 8.75
CA PHE A 195 -0.91 -1.17 9.08
C PHE A 195 -1.19 0.23 8.51
N CYS A 196 -2.33 0.37 7.83
CA CYS A 196 -2.75 1.61 7.19
C CYS A 196 -3.80 2.36 8.00
N ALA A 197 -4.69 1.63 8.67
CA ALA A 197 -5.73 2.22 9.50
C ALA A 197 -6.00 1.35 10.72
N ALA A 198 -6.43 2.00 11.79
CA ALA A 198 -6.79 1.33 13.04
C ALA A 198 -8.02 2.02 13.64
N ARG A 199 -8.97 1.25 14.14
CA ARG A 199 -10.10 1.78 14.90
C ARG A 199 -10.60 0.76 15.90
N GLN A 200 -11.22 1.23 16.97
CA GLN A 200 -11.97 0.37 17.86
C GLN A 200 -13.39 0.12 17.33
N LEU A 201 -13.84 -1.13 17.41
CA LEU A 201 -15.20 -1.55 17.08
C LEU A 201 -16.14 -1.29 18.26
N MET A 202 -17.45 -1.29 18.00
CA MET A 202 -18.46 -1.16 19.06
C MET A 202 -18.40 -2.32 20.07
N SER A 203 -17.90 -3.49 19.66
CA SER A 203 -17.62 -4.62 20.55
C SER A 203 -16.50 -4.36 21.55
N GLY A 204 -15.66 -3.34 21.33
CA GLY A 204 -14.45 -3.07 22.09
C GLY A 204 -13.17 -3.63 21.46
N ASP A 205 -13.28 -4.46 20.42
CA ASP A 205 -12.15 -5.03 19.67
C ASP A 205 -11.47 -3.99 18.79
N LEU A 206 -10.22 -4.24 18.39
CA LEU A 206 -9.51 -3.39 17.43
C LEU A 206 -9.65 -3.97 16.02
N SER A 207 -10.09 -3.16 15.08
CA SER A 207 -10.08 -3.44 13.65
C SER A 207 -8.90 -2.71 13.01
N LEU A 208 -7.99 -3.48 12.45
CA LEU A 208 -6.78 -2.98 11.81
C LEU A 208 -6.85 -3.30 10.32
N THR A 209 -6.56 -2.32 9.47
CA THR A 209 -6.57 -2.48 8.01
C THR A 209 -5.14 -2.41 7.51
N LEU A 210 -4.76 -3.35 6.66
CA LEU A 210 -3.43 -3.46 6.06
C LEU A 210 -3.47 -3.07 4.59
N ARG A 211 -2.31 -3.03 3.91
CA ARG A 211 -2.26 -2.68 2.47
C ARG A 211 -2.86 -3.75 1.57
N SER A 212 -2.82 -5.01 2.00
CA SER A 212 -3.25 -6.15 1.19
C SER A 212 -3.70 -7.32 2.06
N ALA A 213 -4.49 -8.21 1.47
CA ALA A 213 -4.89 -9.47 2.09
C ALA A 213 -3.68 -10.36 2.41
N ALA A 214 -2.64 -10.37 1.56
CA ALA A 214 -1.42 -11.13 1.81
C ALA A 214 -0.69 -10.67 3.08
N GLU A 215 -0.62 -9.35 3.32
CA GLU A 215 -0.05 -8.80 4.54
C GLU A 215 -0.91 -9.11 5.78
N ALA A 216 -2.23 -9.07 5.64
CA ALA A 216 -3.14 -9.44 6.72
C ALA A 216 -2.95 -10.91 7.13
N GLU A 217 -2.76 -11.81 6.16
CA GLU A 217 -2.44 -13.21 6.42
C GLU A 217 -1.10 -13.38 7.16
N VAL A 218 -0.05 -12.66 6.74
CA VAL A 218 1.24 -12.68 7.46
C VAL A 218 1.06 -12.19 8.90
N ALA A 219 0.32 -11.11 9.12
CA ALA A 219 0.04 -10.59 10.46
C ALA A 219 -0.76 -11.60 11.33
N ARG A 220 -1.67 -12.38 10.74
CA ARG A 220 -2.42 -13.45 11.42
C ARG A 220 -1.55 -14.66 11.78
N ARG A 221 -0.61 -15.04 10.91
CA ARG A 221 0.31 -16.18 11.17
C ARG A 221 1.29 -15.93 12.31
N HIS A 222 1.61 -14.66 12.59
CA HIS A 222 2.51 -14.27 13.67
C HIS A 222 1.75 -13.49 14.76
N PRO A 223 0.85 -14.12 15.54
CA PRO A 223 -0.06 -13.40 16.43
C PRO A 223 0.60 -12.76 17.66
N ALA A 224 1.88 -13.04 17.92
CA ALA A 224 2.57 -12.58 19.13
C ALA A 224 2.63 -11.04 19.26
N TRP A 225 2.53 -10.28 18.16
CA TRP A 225 2.59 -8.81 18.23
C TRP A 225 1.33 -8.24 18.88
N ALA A 226 0.20 -8.93 18.78
CA ALA A 226 -1.04 -8.51 19.43
C ALA A 226 -0.90 -8.50 20.95
N LYS A 227 -0.09 -9.41 21.52
CA LYS A 227 0.18 -9.48 22.96
C LYS A 227 0.89 -8.24 23.51
N ALA A 228 1.55 -7.46 22.65
CA ALA A 228 2.17 -6.20 23.05
C ALA A 228 1.17 -5.05 23.17
N LEU A 229 -0.04 -5.18 22.59
CA LEU A 229 -1.15 -4.22 22.75
C LEU A 229 -1.95 -4.47 24.02
N ASP A 230 -2.21 -5.74 24.31
CA ASP A 230 -2.84 -6.24 25.54
C ASP A 230 -2.33 -7.66 25.79
N ARG A 231 -2.01 -7.99 27.04
CA ARG A 231 -1.39 -9.27 27.40
C ARG A 231 -2.24 -10.47 26.95
N ASP A 232 -3.55 -10.30 27.05
CA ASP A 232 -4.57 -11.32 26.73
C ASP A 232 -5.19 -11.08 25.35
N ALA A 233 -4.52 -10.31 24.48
CA ALA A 233 -5.00 -10.07 23.14
C ALA A 233 -4.99 -11.34 22.28
N VAL A 234 -6.08 -11.56 21.55
CA VAL A 234 -6.22 -12.69 20.62
C VAL A 234 -6.62 -12.17 19.24
N ILE A 235 -5.88 -12.57 18.20
CA ILE A 235 -6.25 -12.27 16.82
C ILE A 235 -7.42 -13.17 16.42
N ARG A 236 -8.51 -12.57 15.94
CA ARG A 236 -9.66 -13.31 15.41
C ARG A 236 -9.24 -14.00 14.11
N ARG A 237 -9.28 -15.34 14.12
CA ARG A 237 -9.13 -16.14 12.89
C ARG A 237 -10.39 -15.98 12.04
N PRO A 238 -10.27 -15.79 10.71
CA PRO A 238 -11.43 -15.87 9.83
C PRO A 238 -11.96 -17.31 9.84
N THR A 239 -13.24 -17.48 10.19
CA THR A 239 -13.95 -18.75 10.09
C THR A 239 -14.81 -18.70 8.84
N TYR A 240 -14.70 -19.73 7.99
CA TYR A 240 -15.53 -19.87 6.79
C TYR A 240 -16.67 -20.84 7.08
N GLY A 241 -17.90 -20.42 6.80
CA GLY A 241 -19.08 -21.28 6.96
C GLY A 241 -19.15 -22.29 5.81
N VAL A 242 -19.15 -23.57 6.13
CA VAL A 242 -19.39 -24.65 5.16
C VAL A 242 -20.76 -25.25 5.45
N VAL A 243 -21.64 -25.27 4.44
CA VAL A 243 -22.97 -25.86 4.56
C VAL A 243 -22.97 -27.21 3.85
N VAL A 244 -23.30 -28.27 4.60
CA VAL A 244 -23.42 -29.63 4.06
C VAL A 244 -24.89 -29.98 3.90
N HIS A 245 -25.29 -30.40 2.70
CA HIS A 245 -26.64 -30.84 2.38
C HIS A 245 -26.76 -32.37 2.45
N GLY A 246 -27.99 -32.89 2.58
CA GLY A 246 -28.27 -34.33 2.54
C GLY A 246 -28.09 -35.07 3.88
N VAL A 247 -27.76 -34.37 4.97
CA VAL A 247 -27.69 -34.96 6.31
C VAL A 247 -29.06 -34.82 6.99
N PRO A 248 -29.71 -35.92 7.42
CA PRO A 248 -30.99 -35.86 8.13
C PRO A 248 -30.87 -35.06 9.42
N ARG A 249 -31.77 -34.10 9.65
CA ARG A 249 -31.78 -33.31 10.89
C ARG A 249 -31.97 -34.23 12.10
N GLY A 250 -31.12 -34.05 13.12
CA GLY A 250 -31.16 -34.88 14.33
C GLY A 250 -30.54 -36.28 14.16
N SER A 251 -29.86 -36.55 13.04
CA SER A 251 -29.05 -37.78 12.89
C SER A 251 -27.88 -37.85 13.88
N ALA A 252 -27.54 -36.72 14.48
CA ALA A 252 -26.51 -36.60 15.50
C ALA A 252 -26.94 -35.55 16.54
N ASP A 253 -26.65 -35.83 17.81
CA ASP A 253 -26.87 -34.90 18.90
C ASP A 253 -25.70 -33.91 18.97
N LEU A 254 -25.81 -32.81 18.21
CA LEU A 254 -24.79 -31.76 18.18
C LEU A 254 -24.64 -31.03 19.53
N ALA A 255 -25.59 -31.14 20.45
CA ALA A 255 -25.50 -30.49 21.75
C ALA A 255 -24.55 -31.22 22.72
N HIS A 256 -24.49 -32.56 22.63
CA HIS A 256 -23.64 -33.38 23.50
C HIS A 256 -22.41 -33.96 22.79
N ASP A 257 -22.51 -34.28 21.51
CA ASP A 257 -21.48 -35.03 20.78
C ASP A 257 -20.65 -34.17 19.81
N GLN A 258 -20.69 -32.83 19.95
CA GLN A 258 -20.06 -31.91 19.00
C GLN A 258 -18.57 -32.21 18.76
N GLU A 259 -17.81 -32.42 19.84
CA GLU A 259 -16.36 -32.69 19.76
C GLU A 259 -16.07 -34.02 19.06
N VAL A 260 -16.84 -35.07 19.37
CA VAL A 260 -16.71 -36.40 18.75
C VAL A 260 -17.02 -36.33 17.25
N ILE A 261 -18.04 -35.54 16.87
CA ILE A 261 -18.42 -35.36 15.47
C ILE A 261 -17.36 -34.55 14.73
N ILE A 262 -16.81 -33.50 15.35
CA ILE A 262 -15.71 -32.71 14.80
C ILE A 262 -14.49 -33.60 14.57
N ASP A 263 -14.06 -34.36 15.57
CA ASP A 263 -12.90 -35.26 15.48
C ASP A 263 -13.10 -36.30 14.38
N ARG A 264 -14.30 -36.89 14.29
CA ARG A 264 -14.63 -37.84 13.23
C ARG A 264 -14.59 -37.19 11.85
N LEU A 265 -15.11 -35.97 11.68
CA LEU A 265 -15.10 -35.25 10.42
C LEU A 265 -13.66 -34.92 9.98
N VAL A 266 -12.83 -34.42 10.88
CA VAL A 266 -11.42 -34.14 10.60
C VAL A 266 -10.68 -35.42 10.23
N THR A 267 -10.87 -36.50 11.01
CA THR A 267 -10.22 -37.80 10.76
C THR A 267 -10.60 -38.37 9.39
N GLN A 268 -11.89 -38.39 9.06
CA GLN A 268 -12.40 -38.94 7.80
C GLN A 268 -11.96 -38.16 6.57
N ASN A 269 -11.70 -36.85 6.73
CA ASN A 269 -11.31 -35.96 5.64
C ASN A 269 -9.83 -35.55 5.71
N SER A 270 -9.03 -36.21 6.54
CA SER A 270 -7.60 -35.91 6.76
C SER A 270 -6.79 -35.87 5.47
N HIS A 271 -7.13 -36.72 4.49
CA HIS A 271 -6.48 -36.76 3.18
C HIS A 271 -6.85 -35.60 2.25
N CYS A 272 -7.98 -34.92 2.48
CA CYS A 272 -8.51 -33.87 1.59
C CYS A 272 -8.34 -32.46 2.15
N TRP A 273 -8.31 -32.29 3.47
CA TRP A 273 -8.30 -30.96 4.11
C TRP A 273 -6.90 -30.46 4.49
N GLY A 274 -5.86 -31.27 4.27
CA GLY A 274 -4.47 -30.96 4.63
C GLY A 274 -4.20 -31.08 6.14
N GLU A 275 -2.94 -30.91 6.53
CA GLU A 275 -2.46 -31.22 7.90
C GLU A 275 -2.93 -30.24 9.00
N LYS A 276 -3.58 -29.12 8.64
CA LYS A 276 -3.86 -28.01 9.56
C LYS A 276 -5.32 -27.56 9.59
N ALA A 277 -6.24 -28.39 9.09
CA ALA A 277 -7.66 -28.07 9.12
C ALA A 277 -8.23 -28.22 10.54
N GLU A 278 -8.91 -27.19 11.01
CA GLU A 278 -9.56 -27.13 12.32
C GLU A 278 -11.01 -26.72 12.12
N ILE A 279 -11.95 -27.46 12.71
CA ILE A 279 -13.38 -27.10 12.72
C ILE A 279 -13.71 -26.45 14.06
N ASP A 280 -14.10 -25.17 14.03
CA ASP A 280 -14.44 -24.40 15.23
C ASP A 280 -15.81 -24.80 15.82
N ARG A 281 -16.83 -24.99 14.98
CA ARG A 281 -18.19 -25.32 15.43
C ARG A 281 -19.03 -25.99 14.34
N VAL A 282 -19.91 -26.90 14.73
CA VAL A 282 -20.92 -27.53 13.86
C VAL A 282 -22.31 -27.24 14.42
N ASN A 283 -23.26 -26.82 13.58
CA ASN A 283 -24.64 -26.57 13.99
C ASN A 283 -25.62 -27.00 12.89
N TRP A 284 -26.87 -27.25 13.28
CA TRP A 284 -27.97 -27.36 12.34
C TRP A 284 -28.35 -25.98 11.81
N LEU A 285 -28.55 -25.88 10.49
CA LEU A 285 -28.90 -24.61 9.81
C LEU A 285 -30.31 -24.12 10.18
N ALA A 286 -31.24 -25.05 10.46
CA ALA A 286 -32.51 -24.76 11.11
C ALA A 286 -32.35 -25.09 12.60
N GLY A 287 -32.88 -24.25 13.50
CA GLY A 287 -32.77 -24.44 14.96
C GLY A 287 -33.12 -25.85 15.42
N GLU A 288 -32.57 -26.26 16.57
CA GLU A 288 -32.64 -27.64 17.06
C GLU A 288 -34.03 -28.25 16.86
N PRO A 289 -34.11 -29.48 16.33
CA PRO A 289 -35.38 -30.18 16.32
C PRO A 289 -35.81 -30.33 17.78
N THR A 290 -36.90 -29.67 18.16
CA THR A 290 -37.56 -29.88 19.43
C THR A 290 -37.83 -31.37 19.55
N ARG A 291 -37.09 -32.04 20.44
CA ARG A 291 -37.33 -33.44 20.77
C ARG A 291 -38.68 -33.49 21.47
N THR A 292 -39.76 -33.60 20.71
CA THR A 292 -41.07 -33.95 21.27
C THR A 292 -40.88 -35.30 21.95
N ARG A 293 -40.77 -35.25 23.29
CA ARG A 293 -40.81 -36.40 24.17
C ARG A 293 -42.05 -37.19 23.75
N GLY A 294 -41.83 -38.36 23.16
CA GLY A 294 -42.90 -39.29 22.85
C GLY A 294 -43.74 -39.48 24.11
N ARG A 295 -44.98 -39.03 24.03
CA ARG A 295 -46.02 -39.30 25.01
C ARG A 295 -46.16 -40.81 25.05
N ALA A 296 -45.65 -41.45 26.10
CA ALA A 296 -46.00 -42.82 26.41
C ALA A 296 -47.52 -42.85 26.63
N THR A 297 -48.26 -43.19 25.58
CA THR A 297 -49.65 -43.60 25.69
C THR A 297 -49.63 -44.97 26.35
N GLY A 298 -49.94 -44.99 27.63
CA GLY A 298 -50.39 -46.21 28.28
C GLY A 298 -51.64 -46.73 27.57
N LEU A 299 -51.65 -48.02 27.29
CA LEU A 299 -52.84 -48.80 27.01
C LEU A 299 -52.67 -50.13 27.73
N ARG A 300 -53.41 -50.22 28.84
CA ARG A 300 -54.00 -51.38 29.53
C ARG A 300 -53.17 -52.64 29.74
#